data_AF-V9LG40-F1
#
_entry.id   AF-V9LG40-F1
#
_cell.length_a   1.000
_cell.length_b   1.000
_cell.length_c   1.000
_cell.angle_alpha   90.00
_cell.angle_beta   90.00
_cell.angle_gamma   90.00
#
_symmetry.space_group_name_H-M   'P 1'
#
loop_
_entity.id
_entity.type
_entity.pdbx_description
1 polymer ?
#
loop_
_entity_poly.entity_id
_entity_poly.type
_entity_poly.pdbx_seq_one_letter_code
_entity_poly.pdbx_strand_id
1 'polypeptide(L)'
;ALPIYGRSTESPIDFVVTDTVSGSQSNDETQITQSTISRFACRIVCDRSPPYTARIYAAGFDSSKNIFLGEKAAKWKNPDGHMDGLTTNGVLVMHPRGGFTEESKPGVWREISVCGDVYTLRETRSAQQRGKLVENETNVLQDGSLVDLCGATLLWRTADGLFHTPTQKHIEALRQEINAARPQCPVGLNTLAFPSINRKDVVEE
;
A
#
# COMPACT_ATOMS: atom_id res chain seq x y z
N ALA A 1 12.07 11.99 -8.00
CA ALA A 1 11.22 11.51 -9.12
C ALA A 1 9.76 11.66 -8.70
N LEU A 2 8.81 11.63 -9.65
CA LEU A 2 7.37 11.72 -9.36
C LEU A 2 6.61 10.52 -9.93
N PRO A 3 6.87 9.29 -9.47
CA PRO A 3 6.08 8.14 -9.90
C PRO A 3 4.59 8.31 -9.57
N ILE A 4 3.74 8.02 -10.55
CA ILE A 4 2.29 7.99 -10.44
C ILE A 4 1.80 6.55 -10.41
N TYR A 5 0.96 6.25 -9.42
CA TYR A 5 0.35 4.95 -9.22
C TYR A 5 -1.14 5.03 -9.54
N GLY A 6 -1.67 4.01 -10.18
CA GLY A 6 -3.09 3.93 -10.46
C GLY A 6 -3.44 2.76 -11.37
N ARG A 7 -4.74 2.55 -11.61
CA ARG A 7 -5.18 1.43 -12.47
C ARG A 7 -5.16 1.74 -13.97
N SER A 8 -4.97 2.99 -14.36
CA SER A 8 -4.89 3.34 -15.78
C SER A 8 -3.61 2.76 -16.37
N THR A 9 -3.65 2.41 -17.66
CA THR A 9 -2.46 2.01 -18.44
C THR A 9 -1.96 3.16 -19.33
N GLU A 10 -2.50 4.36 -19.13
CA GLU A 10 -2.05 5.56 -19.83
C GLU A 10 -0.61 5.93 -19.46
N SER A 11 0.07 6.61 -20.39
CA SER A 11 1.48 6.98 -20.28
C SER A 11 1.90 7.70 -18.98
N PRO A 12 1.08 8.52 -18.31
CA PRO A 12 1.48 9.16 -17.06
C PRO A 12 1.64 8.19 -15.87
N ILE A 13 1.13 6.96 -15.96
CA ILE A 13 1.22 5.98 -14.88
C ILE A 13 2.57 5.25 -14.95
N ASP A 14 3.36 5.37 -13.90
CA ASP A 14 4.63 4.66 -13.75
C ASP A 14 4.44 3.26 -13.17
N PHE A 15 3.42 3.07 -12.33
CA PHE A 15 3.11 1.79 -11.72
C PHE A 15 1.62 1.47 -11.77
N VAL A 16 1.27 0.52 -12.62
CA VAL A 16 -0.11 0.05 -12.80
C VAL A 16 -0.50 -0.86 -11.64
N VAL A 17 -1.61 -0.54 -10.98
CA VAL A 17 -2.14 -1.31 -9.84
C VAL A 17 -3.54 -1.82 -10.16
N THR A 18 -3.77 -3.10 -9.94
CA THR A 18 -5.09 -3.74 -10.04
C THR A 18 -5.58 -4.18 -8.66
N ASP A 19 -6.89 -4.35 -8.49
CA ASP A 19 -7.46 -4.81 -7.23
C ASP A 19 -6.89 -6.20 -6.86
N THR A 20 -6.67 -6.39 -5.57
CA THR A 20 -6.14 -7.65 -5.04
C THR A 20 -7.22 -8.73 -5.11
N VAL A 21 -6.93 -9.84 -5.77
CA VAL A 21 -7.82 -11.02 -5.81
C VAL A 21 -7.45 -11.95 -4.65
N SER A 22 -8.45 -12.37 -3.87
CA SER A 22 -8.25 -13.33 -2.78
C SER A 22 -7.80 -14.68 -3.32
N GLY A 23 -6.72 -15.24 -2.76
CA GLY A 23 -6.07 -16.48 -3.25
C GLY A 23 -6.93 -17.76 -3.20
N SER A 24 -8.12 -17.74 -2.60
CA SER A 24 -9.07 -18.87 -2.61
C SER A 24 -9.93 -18.97 -3.88
N GLN A 25 -9.79 -18.03 -4.81
CA GLN A 25 -10.59 -17.96 -6.05
C GLN A 25 -9.74 -18.14 -7.32
N SER A 26 -8.64 -18.89 -7.24
CA SER A 26 -7.79 -19.27 -8.38
C SER A 26 -8.43 -20.35 -9.26
N ASN A 27 -9.72 -20.20 -9.59
CA ASN A 27 -10.32 -20.79 -10.78
C ASN A 27 -10.52 -19.62 -11.76
N ASP A 28 -10.12 -19.81 -13.01
CA ASP A 28 -9.93 -18.84 -14.12
C ASP A 28 -11.09 -17.86 -14.48
N GLU A 29 -12.07 -17.61 -13.60
CA GLU A 29 -13.28 -16.83 -13.95
C GLU A 29 -13.72 -15.77 -12.93
N THR A 30 -12.90 -15.37 -11.96
CA THR A 30 -13.22 -14.16 -11.17
C THR A 30 -12.64 -12.92 -11.81
N GLN A 31 -13.24 -12.51 -12.94
CA GLN A 31 -13.02 -11.17 -13.47
C GLN A 31 -13.51 -10.16 -12.43
N ILE A 32 -12.61 -9.32 -11.91
CA ILE A 32 -12.98 -8.13 -11.15
C ILE A 32 -13.73 -7.21 -12.13
N THR A 33 -15.06 -7.27 -12.11
CA THR A 33 -15.91 -6.51 -13.03
C THR A 33 -15.94 -5.02 -12.70
N GLN A 34 -15.63 -4.64 -11.45
CA GLN A 34 -15.60 -3.25 -11.00
C GLN A 34 -14.42 -3.02 -10.06
N SER A 35 -13.47 -2.20 -10.51
CA SER A 35 -12.32 -1.75 -9.72
C SER A 35 -12.68 -0.53 -8.89
N THR A 36 -12.28 -0.53 -7.62
CA THR A 36 -12.43 0.65 -6.74
C THR A 36 -11.18 1.53 -6.70
N ILE A 37 -10.09 1.09 -7.34
CA ILE A 37 -8.85 1.84 -7.48
C ILE A 37 -9.05 2.99 -8.47
N SER A 38 -8.54 4.16 -8.11
CA SER A 38 -8.59 5.33 -8.99
C SER A 38 -7.65 5.15 -10.19
N ARG A 39 -8.04 5.69 -11.36
CA ARG A 39 -7.22 5.65 -12.59
C ARG A 39 -5.83 6.26 -12.38
N PHE A 40 -5.79 7.40 -11.70
CA PHE A 40 -4.59 8.10 -11.26
C PHE A 40 -4.68 8.27 -9.74
N ALA A 41 -4.27 7.25 -8.98
CA ALA A 41 -4.60 7.10 -7.57
C ALA A 41 -3.77 7.98 -6.65
N CYS A 42 -2.45 7.94 -6.78
CA CYS A 42 -1.54 8.74 -5.97
C CYS A 42 -0.23 9.06 -6.69
N ARG A 43 0.52 10.00 -6.12
CA ARG A 43 1.88 10.35 -6.51
C ARG A 43 2.81 10.09 -5.34
N ILE A 44 4.00 9.57 -5.62
CA ILE A 44 5.10 9.58 -4.66
C ILE A 44 6.16 10.56 -5.17
N VAL A 45 6.47 11.59 -4.39
CA VAL A 45 7.53 12.57 -4.68
C VAL A 45 8.75 12.18 -3.87
N CYS A 46 9.85 11.81 -4.53
CA CYS A 46 11.13 11.60 -3.86
C CYS A 46 12.09 12.75 -4.14
N ASP A 47 12.67 13.31 -3.08
CA ASP A 47 13.73 14.30 -3.16
C ASP A 47 14.92 13.73 -3.95
N ARG A 48 15.54 14.55 -4.81
CA ARG A 48 16.66 14.11 -5.68
C ARG A 48 18.03 14.21 -5.02
N SER A 49 18.05 14.72 -3.79
CA SER A 49 19.23 14.94 -2.97
C SER A 49 19.06 14.22 -1.63
N PRO A 50 20.16 13.80 -0.99
CA PRO A 50 20.10 13.22 0.35
C PRO A 50 19.29 14.11 1.33
N PRO A 51 18.46 13.52 2.20
CA PRO A 51 18.32 12.08 2.47
C PRO A 51 17.31 11.36 1.55
N TYR A 52 16.92 11.94 0.41
CA TYR A 52 15.99 11.36 -0.57
C TYR A 52 14.60 11.07 0.00
N THR A 53 14.10 11.96 0.87
CA THR A 53 12.78 11.82 1.50
C THR A 53 11.69 11.60 0.47
N ALA A 54 10.86 10.57 0.70
CA ALA A 54 9.70 10.25 -0.12
C ALA A 54 8.43 10.76 0.55
N ARG A 55 7.56 11.42 -0.22
CA ARG A 55 6.28 11.97 0.24
C ARG A 55 5.16 11.47 -0.66
N ILE A 56 4.00 11.18 -0.10
CA ILE A 56 2.82 10.73 -0.85
C ILE A 56 1.77 11.83 -0.96
N TYR A 57 1.10 11.87 -2.11
CA TYR A 57 0.01 12.81 -2.39
C TYR A 57 -1.14 12.06 -3.04
N ALA A 58 -2.37 12.39 -2.68
CA ALA A 58 -3.51 11.80 -3.36
C ALA A 58 -3.67 12.35 -4.78
N ALA A 59 -4.31 11.55 -5.62
CA ALA A 59 -4.47 11.74 -7.06
C ALA A 59 -3.15 11.77 -7.85
N GLY A 60 -3.24 11.44 -9.13
CA GLY A 60 -2.17 11.63 -10.11
C GLY A 60 -2.58 12.56 -11.23
N PHE A 61 -1.59 13.09 -11.95
CA PHE A 61 -1.82 13.89 -13.15
C PHE A 61 -2.22 12.97 -14.30
N ASP A 62 -3.24 13.38 -15.04
CA ASP A 62 -3.65 12.73 -16.28
C ASP A 62 -2.73 13.09 -17.46
N SER A 63 -3.06 12.58 -18.64
CA SER A 63 -2.31 12.82 -19.89
C SER A 63 -2.31 14.31 -20.29
N SER A 64 -3.23 15.12 -19.75
CA SER A 64 -3.30 16.57 -19.93
C SER A 64 -2.57 17.35 -18.83
N LYS A 65 -1.84 16.66 -17.95
CA LYS A 65 -1.13 17.22 -16.78
C LYS A 65 -2.06 17.88 -15.77
N ASN A 66 -3.31 17.41 -15.67
CA ASN A 66 -4.29 17.92 -14.72
C ASN A 66 -4.66 16.88 -13.67
N ILE A 67 -5.10 17.35 -12.50
CA ILE A 67 -5.74 16.51 -11.48
C ILE A 67 -7.24 16.78 -11.55
N PHE A 68 -8.01 15.77 -11.95
CA PHE A 68 -9.46 15.84 -11.93
C PHE A 68 -10.01 15.18 -10.67
N LEU A 69 -10.67 15.97 -9.82
CA LEU A 69 -11.43 15.48 -8.68
C LEU A 69 -12.91 15.37 -9.05
N GLY A 70 -13.43 14.15 -9.05
CA GLY A 70 -14.84 13.87 -9.40
C GLY A 70 -15.84 14.72 -8.62
N GLU A 71 -17.06 14.85 -9.11
CA GLU A 71 -18.06 15.77 -8.54
C GLU A 71 -18.31 15.55 -7.04
N LYS A 72 -18.31 14.29 -6.59
CA LYS A 72 -18.50 13.91 -5.18
C LYS A 72 -17.26 14.05 -4.30
N ALA A 73 -16.09 14.39 -4.87
CA ALA A 73 -14.86 14.55 -4.11
C ALA A 73 -14.89 15.84 -3.27
N ALA A 74 -14.49 15.72 -2.00
CA ALA A 74 -14.34 16.86 -1.10
C ALA A 74 -13.28 17.83 -1.63
N LYS A 75 -13.63 19.12 -1.71
CA LYS A 75 -12.78 20.20 -2.22
C LYS A 75 -12.96 21.43 -1.34
N TRP A 76 -11.89 22.13 -1.00
CA TRP A 76 -11.94 23.32 -0.15
C TRP A 76 -10.76 24.25 -0.44
N LYS A 77 -10.83 25.48 0.09
CA LYS A 77 -9.67 26.35 0.22
C LYS A 77 -9.05 26.17 1.61
N ASN A 78 -7.74 25.95 1.68
CA ASN A 78 -7.00 25.92 2.94
C ASN A 78 -6.85 27.36 3.50
N PRO A 79 -6.34 27.54 4.74
CA PRO A 79 -6.15 28.86 5.34
C PRO A 79 -5.27 29.81 4.50
N ASP A 80 -4.34 29.28 3.72
CA ASP A 80 -3.47 30.05 2.82
C ASP A 80 -4.16 30.44 1.50
N GLY A 81 -5.42 30.04 1.30
CA GLY A 81 -6.22 30.35 0.12
C GLY A 81 -6.01 29.40 -1.07
N HIS A 82 -5.15 28.39 -0.93
CA HIS A 82 -4.91 27.37 -1.94
C HIS A 82 -6.03 26.33 -1.95
N MET A 83 -6.39 25.84 -3.14
CA MET A 83 -7.36 24.75 -3.28
C MET A 83 -6.70 23.42 -2.93
N ASP A 84 -7.39 22.63 -2.09
CA ASP A 84 -7.05 21.24 -1.79
C ASP A 84 -8.31 20.36 -1.90
N GLY A 85 -8.14 19.05 -1.87
CA GLY A 85 -9.22 18.10 -1.92
C GLY A 85 -8.80 16.68 -1.58
N LEU A 86 -9.80 15.81 -1.47
CA LEU A 86 -9.62 14.37 -1.31
C LEU A 86 -10.17 13.66 -2.56
N THR A 87 -9.53 12.58 -3.00
CA THR A 87 -10.11 11.73 -4.06
C THR A 87 -11.41 11.09 -3.56
N THR A 88 -12.29 10.65 -4.46
CA THR A 88 -13.60 10.11 -4.07
C THR A 88 -13.48 9.02 -3.00
N ASN A 89 -12.59 8.05 -3.19
CA ASN A 89 -12.41 6.92 -2.28
C ASN A 89 -11.26 7.12 -1.27
N GLY A 90 -10.45 8.17 -1.40
CA GLY A 90 -9.32 8.45 -0.52
C GLY A 90 -8.10 7.56 -0.77
N VAL A 91 -6.92 8.13 -0.49
CA VAL A 91 -5.64 7.40 -0.39
C VAL A 91 -5.30 7.37 1.10
N LEU A 92 -5.22 6.17 1.67
CA LEU A 92 -4.94 6.02 3.10
C LEU A 92 -3.51 5.58 3.34
N VAL A 93 -2.90 6.06 4.41
CA VAL A 93 -1.56 5.71 4.83
C VAL A 93 -1.55 5.31 6.30
N MET A 94 -0.81 4.26 6.63
CA MET A 94 -0.53 3.86 8.01
C MET A 94 0.98 3.66 8.18
N HIS A 95 1.55 4.32 9.18
CA HIS A 95 2.92 4.08 9.62
C HIS A 95 2.91 3.12 10.82
N PRO A 96 3.59 1.96 10.75
CA PRO A 96 3.75 1.09 11.89
C PRO A 96 4.40 1.82 13.07
N ARG A 97 3.89 1.59 14.28
CA ARG A 97 4.48 2.15 15.51
C ARG A 97 5.68 1.30 15.91
N GLY A 98 6.80 1.97 16.20
CA GLY A 98 8.08 1.32 16.49
C GLY A 98 8.98 1.09 15.28
N GLY A 99 8.57 1.56 14.09
CA GLY A 99 9.26 1.28 12.83
C GLY A 99 8.81 -0.05 12.21
N PHE A 100 9.53 -0.55 11.22
CA PHE A 100 9.27 -1.85 10.58
C PHE A 100 10.21 -2.93 11.14
N THR A 101 9.91 -3.37 12.35
CA THR A 101 10.65 -4.41 13.09
C THR A 101 9.71 -5.53 13.59
N GLU A 102 10.25 -6.53 14.27
CA GLU A 102 9.45 -7.63 14.85
C GLU A 102 8.45 -7.13 15.92
N GLU A 103 8.79 -6.07 16.64
CA GLU A 103 7.99 -5.47 17.70
C GLU A 103 6.98 -4.43 17.20
N SER A 104 6.88 -4.27 15.87
CA SER A 104 5.98 -3.32 15.23
C SER A 104 4.55 -3.49 15.73
N LYS A 105 3.91 -2.37 16.08
CA LYS A 105 2.47 -2.34 16.36
C LYS A 105 1.73 -1.64 15.23
N PRO A 106 0.47 -2.01 14.95
CA PRO A 106 -0.35 -1.26 14.01
C PRO A 106 -0.38 0.23 14.38
N GLY A 107 -0.24 1.06 13.35
CA GLY A 107 -0.43 2.50 13.43
C GLY A 107 -1.90 2.89 13.28
N VAL A 108 -2.13 4.20 13.16
CA VAL A 108 -3.45 4.74 12.82
C VAL A 108 -3.47 5.05 11.33
N TRP A 109 -4.54 4.64 10.66
CA TRP A 109 -4.76 5.03 9.26
C TRP A 109 -5.14 6.51 9.17
N ARG A 110 -4.50 7.20 8.23
CA ARG A 110 -4.76 8.59 7.88
C ARG A 110 -5.13 8.70 6.42
N GLU A 111 -5.90 9.71 6.09
CA GLU A 111 -6.21 10.06 4.71
C GLU A 111 -5.29 11.19 4.25
N ILE A 112 -4.71 11.05 3.06
CA ILE A 112 -3.80 12.03 2.47
C ILE A 112 -4.55 12.87 1.44
N SER A 113 -4.36 14.18 1.47
CA SER A 113 -4.96 15.10 0.50
C SER A 113 -4.17 15.21 -0.80
N VAL A 114 -4.75 15.91 -1.78
CA VAL A 114 -4.08 16.21 -3.06
C VAL A 114 -2.85 17.09 -2.85
N CYS A 115 -2.91 18.02 -1.89
CA CYS A 115 -1.79 18.86 -1.49
C CYS A 115 -0.85 18.21 -0.47
N GLY A 116 -1.18 17.02 0.05
CA GLY A 116 -0.32 16.25 0.96
C GLY A 116 -0.56 16.52 2.44
N ASP A 117 -1.67 17.18 2.79
CA ASP A 117 -2.09 17.33 4.18
C ASP A 117 -2.65 16.01 4.72
N VAL A 118 -2.51 15.81 6.02
CA VAL A 118 -2.91 14.59 6.72
C VAL A 118 -4.21 14.80 7.46
N TYR A 119 -5.19 13.94 7.19
CA TYR A 119 -6.50 13.96 7.83
C TYR A 119 -6.78 12.66 8.58
N THR A 120 -7.61 12.74 9.62
CA THR A 120 -8.24 11.54 10.17
C THR A 120 -9.10 10.88 9.10
N LEU A 121 -9.44 9.60 9.29
CA LEU A 121 -10.42 8.95 8.43
C LEU A 121 -11.76 9.70 8.45
N ARG A 122 -12.48 9.59 7.32
CA ARG A 122 -13.90 9.93 7.23
C ARG A 122 -14.72 8.94 8.05
N GLU A 123 -15.98 9.27 8.31
CA GLU A 123 -16.90 8.37 9.02
C GLU A 123 -17.08 7.02 8.29
N THR A 124 -17.22 7.08 6.97
CA THR A 124 -17.24 5.90 6.10
C THR A 124 -16.35 6.15 4.87
N ARG A 125 -15.81 5.07 4.28
CA ARG A 125 -15.04 5.18 3.04
C ARG A 125 -15.91 5.86 1.98
N SER A 126 -15.34 6.81 1.26
CA SER A 126 -16.01 7.59 0.21
C SER A 126 -17.08 8.61 0.67
N ALA A 127 -17.27 8.82 1.98
CA ALA A 127 -18.12 9.90 2.49
C ALA A 127 -17.63 11.27 1.99
N GLN A 128 -18.53 12.21 1.70
CA GLN A 128 -18.11 13.55 1.24
C GLN A 128 -17.48 14.39 2.35
N GLN A 129 -17.84 14.09 3.60
CA GLN A 129 -17.31 14.80 4.77
C GLN A 129 -15.87 14.36 5.02
N ARG A 130 -14.92 15.30 4.89
CA ARG A 130 -13.52 15.07 5.25
C ARG A 130 -13.36 14.85 6.76
N GLY A 131 -12.31 14.13 7.14
CA GLY A 131 -11.87 14.04 8.52
C GLY A 131 -11.31 15.35 9.08
N LYS A 132 -10.78 15.30 10.30
CA LYS A 132 -10.10 16.42 10.95
C LYS A 132 -8.66 16.51 10.48
N LEU A 133 -8.15 17.72 10.29
CA LEU A 133 -6.73 17.95 9.99
C LEU A 133 -5.87 17.44 11.16
N VAL A 134 -4.75 16.81 10.85
CA VAL A 134 -3.80 16.26 11.82
C VAL A 134 -2.46 16.97 11.61
N GLU A 135 -2.29 18.12 12.26
CA GLU A 135 -1.15 19.03 12.04
C GLU A 135 0.21 18.47 12.51
N ASN A 136 0.18 17.47 13.40
CA ASN A 136 1.38 16.84 13.96
C ASN A 136 1.85 15.60 13.20
N GLU A 137 1.19 15.24 12.10
CA GLU A 137 1.58 14.13 11.22
C GLU A 137 1.90 14.67 9.82
N THR A 138 2.70 13.91 9.05
CA THR A 138 3.15 14.35 7.72
C THR A 138 2.90 13.26 6.69
N ASN A 139 2.93 13.62 5.41
CA ASN A 139 2.83 12.69 4.30
C ASN A 139 4.17 12.03 3.92
N VAL A 140 5.19 12.11 4.77
CA VAL A 140 6.48 11.47 4.54
C VAL A 140 6.35 9.96 4.73
N LEU A 141 6.67 9.20 3.69
CA LEU A 141 6.68 7.74 3.74
C LEU A 141 7.89 7.25 4.55
N GLN A 142 7.60 6.49 5.59
CA GLN A 142 8.59 5.83 6.46
C GLN A 142 8.75 4.36 6.05
N ASP A 143 9.89 3.76 6.36
CA ASP A 143 10.10 2.33 6.10
C ASP A 143 8.97 1.49 6.74
N GLY A 144 8.32 0.65 5.94
CA GLY A 144 7.18 -0.15 6.38
C GLY A 144 5.81 0.53 6.28
N SER A 145 5.71 1.75 5.74
CA SER A 145 4.41 2.41 5.57
C SER A 145 3.49 1.59 4.67
N LEU A 146 2.24 1.43 5.08
CA LEU A 146 1.19 0.83 4.25
C LEU A 146 0.40 1.93 3.54
N VAL A 147 0.09 1.73 2.27
CA VAL A 147 -0.68 2.65 1.43
C VAL A 147 -1.88 1.91 0.84
N ASP A 148 -3.08 2.26 1.26
CA ASP A 148 -4.33 1.68 0.76
C ASP A 148 -4.91 2.58 -0.35
N LEU A 149 -5.04 1.99 -1.54
CA LEU A 149 -5.56 2.61 -2.77
C LEU A 149 -7.01 2.23 -3.10
N CYS A 150 -7.76 1.75 -2.10
CA CYS A 150 -9.13 1.29 -2.20
C CYS A 150 -9.27 0.12 -3.19
N GLY A 151 -8.63 -1.01 -2.90
CA GLY A 151 -8.65 -2.22 -3.73
C GLY A 151 -7.32 -2.95 -3.73
N ALA A 152 -6.23 -2.23 -3.45
CA ALA A 152 -4.92 -2.80 -3.19
C ALA A 152 -4.25 -2.04 -2.03
N THR A 153 -3.42 -2.75 -1.26
CA THR A 153 -2.55 -2.14 -0.25
C THR A 153 -1.10 -2.35 -0.66
N LEU A 154 -0.35 -1.26 -0.78
CA LEU A 154 1.07 -1.27 -1.07
C LEU A 154 1.88 -1.18 0.22
N LEU A 155 3.03 -1.84 0.25
CA LEU A 155 4.05 -1.68 1.28
C LEU A 155 5.17 -0.79 0.73
N TRP A 156 5.42 0.34 1.38
CA TRP A 156 6.59 1.16 1.10
C TRP A 156 7.80 0.64 1.89
N ARG A 157 8.89 0.37 1.17
CA ARG A 157 10.20 0.08 1.75
C ARG A 157 11.17 1.18 1.32
N THR A 158 11.92 1.70 2.27
CA THR A 158 13.05 2.58 1.97
C THR A 158 14.16 1.79 1.27
N ALA A 159 15.08 2.48 0.59
CA ALA A 159 16.23 1.80 -0.03
C ALA A 159 17.07 1.03 0.99
N ASP A 160 17.28 1.62 2.18
CA ASP A 160 17.98 0.98 3.30
C ASP A 160 17.21 -0.24 3.82
N GLY A 161 15.89 -0.10 4.03
CA GLY A 161 15.04 -1.23 4.42
C GLY A 161 15.04 -2.34 3.37
N LEU A 162 15.01 -2.02 2.08
CA LEU A 162 15.11 -3.02 1.00
C LEU A 162 16.44 -3.76 1.05
N PHE A 163 17.55 -3.06 1.29
CA PHE A 163 18.88 -3.66 1.40
C PHE A 163 18.96 -4.71 2.51
N HIS A 164 18.18 -4.53 3.59
CA HIS A 164 18.11 -5.46 4.72
C HIS A 164 16.97 -6.49 4.62
N THR A 165 16.30 -6.61 3.47
CA THR A 165 15.23 -7.59 3.28
C THR A 165 15.76 -9.03 3.32
N PRO A 166 15.02 -10.01 3.90
CA PRO A 166 15.44 -11.40 3.90
C PRO A 166 15.73 -11.92 2.49
N THR A 167 16.87 -12.60 2.34
CA THR A 167 17.23 -13.27 1.08
C THR A 167 16.56 -14.64 0.99
N GLN A 168 16.47 -15.21 -0.22
CA GLN A 168 15.96 -16.58 -0.41
C GLN A 168 16.74 -17.61 0.44
N LYS A 169 18.05 -17.42 0.61
CA LYS A 169 18.88 -18.27 1.47
C LYS A 169 18.48 -18.14 2.95
N HIS A 170 18.19 -16.93 3.40
CA HIS A 170 17.73 -16.69 4.77
C HIS A 170 16.36 -17.35 5.01
N ILE A 171 15.42 -17.17 4.08
CA ILE A 171 14.09 -17.81 4.16
C ILE A 171 14.20 -19.33 4.18
N GLU A 172 15.08 -19.90 3.34
CA GLU A 172 15.32 -21.34 3.30
C GLU A 172 15.95 -21.86 4.61
N ALA A 173 16.88 -21.10 5.22
CA ALA A 173 17.45 -21.45 6.52
C ALA A 173 16.37 -21.47 7.62
N LEU A 174 15.52 -20.43 7.70
CA LEU A 174 14.39 -20.39 8.64
C LEU A 174 13.41 -21.55 8.42
N ARG A 175 13.11 -21.89 7.16
CA ARG A 175 12.28 -23.05 6.82
C ARG A 175 12.89 -24.35 7.36
N GLN A 176 14.19 -24.55 7.18
CA GLN A 176 14.89 -25.73 7.68
C GLN A 176 14.88 -25.79 9.21
N GLU A 177 15.07 -24.66 9.89
CA GLU A 177 14.98 -24.56 11.35
C GLU A 177 13.59 -24.94 11.87
N ILE A 178 12.53 -24.42 11.26
CA ILE A 178 11.14 -24.78 11.61
C ILE A 178 10.89 -26.27 11.39
N ASN A 179 11.31 -26.83 10.25
CA ASN A 179 11.15 -28.26 9.99
C ASN A 179 11.95 -29.13 10.99
N ALA A 180 13.14 -28.69 11.40
CA ALA A 180 13.96 -29.37 12.39
C ALA A 180 13.30 -29.36 13.78
N ALA A 181 12.52 -28.32 14.11
CA ALA A 181 11.73 -28.25 15.33
C ALA A 181 10.53 -29.22 15.37
N ARG A 182 10.23 -29.91 14.24
CA ARG A 182 9.16 -30.92 14.12
C ARG A 182 7.81 -30.46 14.70
N PRO A 183 7.24 -29.35 14.20
CA PRO A 183 5.95 -28.84 14.69
C PRO A 183 4.86 -29.90 14.54
N GLN A 184 4.00 -30.05 15.55
CA GLN A 184 2.93 -31.04 15.57
C GLN A 184 1.58 -30.43 15.21
N CYS A 185 0.80 -31.15 14.39
CA CYS A 185 -0.61 -30.83 14.17
C CYS A 185 -1.41 -31.12 15.45
N PRO A 186 -2.11 -30.14 16.04
CA PRO A 186 -2.76 -30.30 17.34
C PRO A 186 -3.95 -31.28 17.32
N VAL A 187 -4.52 -31.58 16.15
CA VAL A 187 -5.68 -32.48 16.01
C VAL A 187 -5.26 -33.87 15.51
N GLY A 188 -4.39 -33.94 14.51
CA GLY A 188 -4.00 -35.19 13.85
C GLY A 188 -2.72 -35.82 14.36
N LEU A 189 -1.97 -35.15 15.25
CA LEU A 189 -0.68 -35.60 15.81
C LEU A 189 0.39 -35.98 14.75
N ASN A 190 0.27 -35.42 13.55
CA ASN A 190 1.28 -35.55 12.51
C ASN A 190 2.33 -34.45 12.64
N THR A 191 3.59 -34.79 12.34
CA THR A 191 4.66 -33.79 12.19
C THR A 191 4.45 -33.01 10.90
N LEU A 192 4.29 -31.69 11.01
CA LEU A 192 4.18 -30.79 9.87
C LEU A 192 5.57 -30.52 9.29
N ALA A 193 5.63 -30.41 7.96
CA ALA A 193 6.84 -30.02 7.25
C ALA A 193 6.49 -29.04 6.13
N PHE A 194 7.22 -27.93 6.08
CA PHE A 194 7.12 -26.94 5.01
C PHE A 194 8.00 -27.39 3.83
N PRO A 195 7.46 -27.57 2.62
CA PRO A 195 8.24 -27.99 1.45
C PRO A 195 9.19 -26.88 0.97
N SER A 196 10.27 -27.24 0.26
CA SER A 196 11.16 -26.25 -0.35
C SER A 196 10.50 -25.61 -1.57
N ILE A 197 10.84 -24.35 -1.84
CA ILE A 197 10.31 -23.57 -2.98
C ILE A 197 10.61 -24.23 -4.33
N ASN A 198 11.67 -25.03 -4.44
CA ASN A 198 12.04 -25.73 -5.66
C ASN A 198 11.33 -27.08 -5.85
N ARG A 199 10.49 -27.50 -4.91
CA ARG A 199 9.73 -28.75 -5.05
C ARG A 199 8.48 -28.46 -5.88
N LYS A 200 8.66 -28.39 -7.21
CA LYS A 200 7.53 -28.62 -8.13
C LYS A 200 6.95 -29.99 -7.81
N ASP A 201 5.63 -30.05 -7.75
CA ASP A 201 4.84 -31.22 -7.41
C ASP A 201 5.35 -32.49 -8.10
N VAL A 202 5.91 -33.39 -7.29
CA VAL A 202 5.86 -34.82 -7.58
C VAL A 202 4.86 -35.37 -6.58
N VAL A 203 3.58 -35.30 -6.96
CA VAL A 203 2.56 -36.17 -6.39
C VAL A 203 2.82 -37.52 -7.05
N GLU A 204 3.47 -38.43 -6.33
CA GLU A 204 3.42 -39.86 -6.66
C GLU A 204 2.13 -40.41 -6.05
N GLU A 205 1.30 -41.02 -6.91
CA GLU A 205 0.09 -41.79 -6.57
C GLU A 205 0.40 -42.98 -5.65
#